data_AF-R5L5P3-F1
#
_entry.id   AF-R5L5P3-F1
#
_cell.length_a   1.000
_cell.length_b   1.000
_cell.length_c   1.000
_cell.angle_alpha   90.00
_cell.angle_beta   90.00
_cell.angle_gamma   90.00
#
_symmetry.space_group_name_H-M   'P 1'
#
loop_
_entity.id
_entity.type
_entity.pdbx_description
1 polymer ?
#
loop_
_entity_poly.entity_id
_entity_poly.type
_entity_poly.pdbx_seq_one_letter_code
_entity_poly.pdbx_strand_id
1 'polypeptide(L)'
;METNEQVSNLLKTINGEYSNTVKKTWQGMTFEIKRVLSFAEMTEFIDSVMSLCFSDSYLYLPEVRDFAINSCIIDYYTNIDIVDDVNIRYNTIYCTNLIEQIKKEINTNQLDNILDALDEKIDYRVSTNIDAILSQVDNIVQTLENFAQKAQDSFKDLTPDDIKGFVSSINSGALDEEKIVKAYFDSRENKASEQEEIE
;
A
#
# COMPACT_ATOMS: atom_id res chain seq x y z
N MET A 1 26.55 5.25 41.35
CA MET A 1 27.43 6.39 40.96
C MET A 1 28.16 6.09 39.65
N GLU A 2 28.68 4.87 39.44
CA GLU A 2 29.34 4.42 38.19
C GLU A 2 28.49 4.57 36.91
N THR A 3 27.17 4.37 36.99
CA THR A 3 26.26 4.45 35.83
C THR A 3 26.22 5.85 35.20
N ASN A 4 26.42 6.91 36.00
CA ASN A 4 26.39 8.30 35.52
C ASN A 4 27.71 8.70 34.84
N GLU A 5 28.83 8.11 35.27
CA GLU A 5 30.14 8.34 34.68
C GLU A 5 30.28 7.63 33.33
N GLN A 6 29.78 6.39 33.22
CA GLN A 6 29.72 5.66 31.95
C GLN A 6 28.88 6.39 30.90
N VAL A 7 27.67 6.84 31.25
CA VAL A 7 26.80 7.61 30.34
C VAL A 7 27.45 8.93 29.93
N SER A 8 28.05 9.65 30.88
CA SER A 8 28.80 10.88 30.58
C SER A 8 29.96 10.63 29.61
N ASN A 9 30.70 9.54 29.78
CA ASN A 9 31.81 9.19 28.88
C ASN A 9 31.31 8.82 27.47
N LEU A 10 30.22 8.07 27.36
CA LEU A 10 29.57 7.79 26.07
C LEU A 10 29.13 9.07 25.37
N LEU A 11 28.49 10.00 26.09
CA LEU A 11 28.05 11.28 25.55
C LEU A 11 29.24 12.14 25.10
N LYS A 12 30.36 12.12 25.81
CA LYS A 12 31.59 12.82 25.40
C LYS A 12 32.20 12.20 24.14
N THR A 13 32.20 10.88 24.00
CA THR A 13 32.67 10.21 22.77
C THR A 13 31.77 10.55 21.58
N ILE A 14 30.45 10.54 21.78
CA ILE A 14 29.46 10.90 20.75
C ILE A 14 29.61 12.39 20.35
N ASN A 15 29.82 13.28 21.31
CA ASN A 15 29.78 14.73 21.07
C ASN A 15 31.16 15.37 20.83
N GLY A 16 32.26 14.71 21.19
CA GLY A 16 33.60 15.33 21.28
C GLY A 16 34.61 14.91 20.23
N GLU A 17 34.48 13.70 19.64
CA GLU A 17 35.45 13.17 18.67
C GLU A 17 34.80 12.67 17.37
N TYR A 18 33.49 12.44 17.38
CA TYR A 18 32.76 11.94 16.21
C TYR A 18 32.12 13.09 15.42
N SER A 19 32.77 13.52 14.34
CA SER A 19 32.10 14.34 13.33
C SER A 19 31.19 13.45 12.49
N ASN A 20 29.87 13.57 12.69
CA ASN A 20 28.89 12.87 11.89
C ASN A 20 28.84 13.36 10.43
N THR A 21 29.55 14.43 10.08
CA THR A 21 29.63 14.92 8.70
C THR A 21 31.07 14.93 8.20
N VAL A 22 31.22 14.70 6.90
CA VAL A 22 32.49 14.82 6.18
C VAL A 22 32.27 15.61 4.89
N LYS A 23 33.16 16.56 4.61
CA LYS A 23 33.14 17.32 3.35
C LYS A 23 33.91 16.57 2.27
N LYS A 24 33.33 16.48 1.07
CA LYS A 24 33.97 15.90 -0.11
C LYS A 24 33.84 16.83 -1.30
N THR A 25 34.85 16.79 -2.15
CA THR A 25 34.81 17.43 -3.46
C THR A 25 34.78 16.33 -4.52
N TRP A 26 33.77 16.38 -5.39
CA TRP A 26 33.58 15.44 -6.48
C TRP A 26 33.28 16.22 -7.76
N GLN A 27 34.09 16.02 -8.80
CA GLN A 27 33.97 16.70 -10.09
C GLN A 27 33.80 18.23 -10.00
N GLY A 28 34.45 18.86 -9.02
CA GLY A 28 34.38 20.31 -8.79
C GLY A 28 33.21 20.77 -7.91
N MET A 29 32.25 19.90 -7.61
CA MET A 29 31.17 20.14 -6.63
C MET A 29 31.64 19.77 -5.23
N THR A 30 31.37 20.63 -4.24
CA THR A 30 31.64 20.34 -2.83
C THR A 30 30.33 20.09 -2.10
N PHE A 31 30.26 18.97 -1.38
CA PHE A 31 29.07 18.55 -0.64
C PHE A 31 29.47 17.92 0.70
N GLU A 32 28.51 17.82 1.59
CA GLU A 32 28.63 17.22 2.90
C GLU A 32 27.97 15.85 2.87
N ILE A 33 28.64 14.86 3.46
CA ILE A 33 28.13 13.51 3.65
C ILE A 33 27.94 13.28 5.14
N LYS A 34 26.72 12.91 5.54
CA LYS A 34 26.41 12.41 6.88
C LYS A 34 26.92 10.97 7.00
N ARG A 35 27.51 10.58 8.12
CA ARG A 35 28.04 9.23 8.34
C ARG A 35 26.95 8.29 8.87
N VAL A 36 26.11 8.79 9.76
CA VAL A 36 25.05 8.07 10.45
C VAL A 36 23.77 8.92 10.42
N LEU A 37 22.67 8.32 9.98
CA LEU A 37 21.35 8.95 10.09
C LEU A 37 20.89 8.93 11.54
N SER A 38 20.17 9.97 11.95
CA SER A 38 19.36 9.91 13.17
C SER A 38 18.24 8.87 13.02
N PHE A 39 17.64 8.46 14.13
CA PHE A 39 16.54 7.51 14.11
C PHE A 39 15.33 8.00 13.27
N ALA A 40 15.03 9.30 13.33
CA ALA A 40 13.95 9.90 12.53
C ALA A 40 14.25 9.82 11.03
N GLU A 41 15.45 10.28 10.62
CA GLU A 41 15.89 10.24 9.23
C GLU A 41 15.97 8.82 8.68
N MET A 42 16.38 7.85 9.50
CA MET A 42 16.37 6.43 9.13
C MET A 42 14.95 5.92 8.85
N THR A 43 13.98 6.32 9.67
CA THR A 43 12.57 5.93 9.47
C THR A 43 12.01 6.56 8.20
N GLU A 44 12.28 7.85 7.98
CA GLU A 44 11.88 8.57 6.78
C GLU A 44 12.56 8.01 5.51
N PHE A 45 13.82 7.59 5.60
CA PHE A 45 14.52 6.89 4.53
C PHE A 45 13.76 5.63 4.12
N ILE A 46 13.42 4.75 5.09
CA ILE A 46 12.68 3.52 4.81
C ILE A 46 11.32 3.83 4.19
N ASP A 47 10.58 4.79 4.75
CA ASP A 47 9.27 5.19 4.22
C ASP A 47 9.34 5.75 2.80
N SER A 48 10.40 6.50 2.48
CA SER A 48 10.65 7.04 1.15
C SER A 48 10.98 5.94 0.13
N VAL A 49 11.78 4.95 0.52
CA VAL A 49 12.03 3.81 -0.36
C VAL A 49 10.74 3.00 -0.57
N MET A 50 9.95 2.79 0.49
CA MET A 50 8.68 2.08 0.43
C MET A 50 7.62 2.80 -0.43
N SER A 51 7.64 4.12 -0.50
CA SER A 51 6.70 4.87 -1.36
C SER A 51 7.08 4.75 -2.83
N LEU A 52 8.38 4.73 -3.15
CA LEU A 52 8.88 4.57 -4.53
C LEU A 52 8.74 3.14 -5.06
N CYS A 53 8.82 2.13 -4.19
CA CYS A 53 8.77 0.71 -4.59
C CYS A 53 7.35 0.17 -4.78
N PHE A 54 6.31 0.97 -4.55
CA PHE A 54 4.92 0.52 -4.65
C PHE A 54 4.14 1.46 -5.57
N SER A 55 3.41 0.88 -6.52
CA SER A 55 2.48 1.64 -7.37
C SER A 55 1.26 2.12 -6.59
N ASP A 56 0.48 3.03 -7.18
CA ASP A 56 -0.81 3.48 -6.64
C ASP A 56 -1.80 2.31 -6.40
N SER A 57 -1.63 1.21 -7.14
CA SER A 57 -2.41 -0.03 -6.98
C SER A 57 -1.82 -0.99 -5.94
N TYR A 58 -0.90 -0.52 -5.09
CA TYR A 58 -0.20 -1.30 -4.06
C TYR A 58 0.64 -2.49 -4.60
N LEU A 59 0.91 -2.53 -5.90
CA LEU A 59 1.79 -3.54 -6.48
C LEU A 59 3.24 -3.16 -6.21
N TYR A 60 3.99 -4.13 -5.69
CA TYR A 60 5.43 -4.01 -5.49
C TYR A 60 6.18 -4.01 -6.83
N LEU A 61 7.10 -3.06 -7.00
CA LEU A 61 7.92 -2.83 -8.19
C LEU A 61 9.40 -3.10 -7.87
N PRO A 62 9.83 -4.38 -7.86
CA PRO A 62 11.21 -4.75 -7.50
C PRO A 62 12.27 -4.09 -8.39
N GLU A 63 11.94 -3.80 -9.66
CA GLU A 63 12.84 -3.13 -10.60
C GLU A 63 13.19 -1.68 -10.20
N VAL A 64 12.39 -1.05 -9.34
CA VAL A 64 12.63 0.32 -8.85
C VAL A 64 13.43 0.32 -7.54
N ARG A 65 13.54 -0.83 -6.85
CA ARG A 65 14.13 -0.93 -5.50
C ARG A 65 15.52 -0.32 -5.40
N ASP A 66 16.44 -0.73 -6.25
CA ASP A 66 17.82 -0.26 -6.20
C ASP A 66 17.93 1.23 -6.56
N PHE A 67 17.09 1.70 -7.49
CA PHE A 67 17.01 3.12 -7.83
C PHE A 67 16.48 3.94 -6.66
N ALA A 68 15.45 3.47 -5.97
CA ALA A 68 14.86 4.12 -4.80
C ALA A 68 15.87 4.21 -3.64
N ILE A 69 16.54 3.09 -3.32
CA ILE A 69 17.59 3.07 -2.28
C ILE A 69 18.70 4.08 -2.60
N ASN A 70 19.24 4.05 -3.82
CA ASN A 70 20.33 4.96 -4.19
C ASN A 70 19.88 6.42 -4.26
N SER A 71 18.61 6.69 -4.60
CA SER A 71 18.02 8.03 -4.52
C SER A 71 17.99 8.52 -3.07
N CYS A 72 17.44 7.72 -2.15
CA CYS A 72 17.41 8.06 -0.74
C CYS A 72 18.81 8.17 -0.12
N ILE A 73 19.80 7.43 -0.62
CA ILE A 73 21.20 7.61 -0.17
C ILE A 73 21.66 9.04 -0.47
N ILE A 74 21.35 9.58 -1.64
CA ILE A 74 21.72 10.95 -1.98
C ILE A 74 20.93 11.92 -1.08
N ASP A 75 19.62 11.75 -0.98
CA ASP A 75 18.72 12.72 -0.33
C ASP A 75 18.93 12.79 1.20
N TYR A 76 19.21 11.67 1.87
CA TYR A 76 19.32 11.62 3.34
C TYR A 76 20.76 11.71 3.86
N TYR A 77 21.73 11.17 3.12
CA TYR A 77 23.13 11.21 3.53
C TYR A 77 23.89 12.40 2.96
N THR A 78 23.33 13.19 2.03
CA THR A 78 24.04 14.35 1.49
C THR A 78 23.19 15.61 1.48
N ASN A 79 23.83 16.75 1.24
CA ASN A 79 23.15 18.01 0.93
C ASN A 79 23.12 18.32 -0.57
N ILE A 80 23.27 17.29 -1.42
CA ILE A 80 23.19 17.45 -2.88
C ILE A 80 21.72 17.57 -3.25
N ASP A 81 21.36 18.70 -3.85
CA ASP A 81 20.06 18.91 -4.46
C ASP A 81 20.11 18.44 -5.92
N ILE A 82 19.59 17.25 -6.17
CA ILE A 82 19.38 16.76 -7.54
C ILE A 82 18.02 17.23 -7.98
N VAL A 83 18.00 18.05 -9.04
CA VAL A 83 16.78 18.46 -9.75
C VAL A 83 15.82 17.27 -9.88
N ASP A 84 14.53 17.49 -9.61
CA ASP A 84 13.41 16.51 -9.66
C ASP A 84 13.13 15.92 -11.06
N ASP A 85 14.15 15.75 -11.90
CA ASP A 85 14.11 15.02 -13.14
C ASP A 85 14.63 13.59 -12.94
N VAL A 86 13.75 12.62 -13.20
CA VAL A 86 14.04 11.19 -13.02
C VAL A 86 15.20 10.70 -13.90
N ASN A 87 15.36 11.25 -15.11
CA ASN A 87 16.44 10.85 -16.02
C ASN A 87 17.79 11.40 -15.55
N ILE A 88 17.82 12.64 -15.07
CA ILE A 88 19.02 13.22 -14.46
C ILE A 88 19.42 12.39 -13.25
N ARG A 89 18.48 12.07 -12.36
CA ARG A 89 18.73 11.24 -11.17
C ARG A 89 19.23 9.84 -11.54
N TYR A 90 18.60 9.19 -12.52
CA TYR A 90 19.00 7.88 -13.01
C TYR A 90 20.44 7.90 -13.57
N ASN A 91 20.77 8.88 -14.41
CA ASN A 91 22.13 9.04 -14.94
C ASN A 91 23.14 9.36 -13.84
N THR A 92 22.78 10.18 -12.85
CA THR A 92 23.65 10.43 -11.69
C THR A 92 23.95 9.15 -10.92
N ILE A 93 22.95 8.30 -10.69
CA ILE A 93 23.09 7.06 -9.93
C ILE A 93 23.92 6.02 -10.71
N TYR A 94 23.61 5.81 -12.00
CA TYR A 94 24.13 4.67 -12.75
C TYR A 94 25.25 5.01 -13.75
N CYS A 95 25.39 6.28 -14.16
CA CYS A 95 26.44 6.72 -15.09
C CYS A 95 27.60 7.44 -14.37
N THR A 96 27.57 7.53 -13.04
CA THR A 96 28.63 8.17 -12.26
C THR A 96 29.05 7.30 -11.07
N ASN A 97 30.16 7.64 -10.43
CA ASN A 97 30.62 6.97 -9.21
C ASN A 97 30.20 7.70 -7.92
N LEU A 98 29.25 8.65 -7.99
CA LEU A 98 28.84 9.46 -6.83
C LEU A 98 28.36 8.57 -5.67
N ILE A 99 27.49 7.59 -5.94
CA ILE A 99 26.97 6.66 -4.94
C ILE A 99 28.10 5.89 -4.24
N GLU A 100 29.08 5.41 -5.00
CA GLU A 100 30.23 4.69 -4.42
C GLU A 100 31.07 5.59 -3.52
N GLN A 101 31.20 6.88 -3.86
CA GLN A 101 31.92 7.85 -3.03
C GLN A 101 31.16 8.13 -1.73
N ILE A 102 29.83 8.25 -1.79
CA ILE A 102 28.99 8.42 -0.59
C ILE A 102 29.10 7.18 0.30
N LYS A 103 28.91 5.97 -0.26
CA LYS A 103 28.94 4.70 0.47
C LYS A 103 30.26 4.43 1.20
N LYS A 104 31.38 5.00 0.74
CA LYS A 104 32.69 4.88 1.42
C LYS A 104 32.77 5.67 2.73
N GLU A 105 31.91 6.66 2.92
CA GLU A 105 31.96 7.58 4.06
C GLU A 105 30.87 7.30 5.10
N ILE A 106 29.79 6.61 4.71
CA ILE A 106 28.68 6.24 5.60
C ILE A 106 29.02 5.02 6.47
N ASN A 107 28.30 4.89 7.58
CA ASN A 107 28.36 3.72 8.44
C ASN A 107 27.67 2.53 7.75
N THR A 108 28.48 1.57 7.29
CA THR A 108 27.99 0.38 6.59
C THR A 108 27.07 -0.46 7.46
N ASN A 109 27.37 -0.62 8.76
CA ASN A 109 26.52 -1.40 9.65
C ASN A 109 25.11 -0.80 9.79
N GLN A 110 25.00 0.53 9.85
CA GLN A 110 23.69 1.19 9.87
C GLN A 110 22.98 1.00 8.53
N LEU A 111 23.68 1.18 7.41
CA LEU A 111 23.08 0.98 6.10
C LEU A 111 22.59 -0.46 5.94
N ASP A 112 23.39 -1.47 6.31
CA ASP A 112 23.01 -2.88 6.22
C ASP A 112 21.75 -3.16 7.06
N ASN A 113 21.69 -2.67 8.30
CA ASN A 113 20.50 -2.80 9.13
C ASN A 113 19.26 -2.10 8.52
N ILE A 114 19.44 -0.97 7.82
CA ILE A 114 18.36 -0.28 7.11
C ILE A 114 17.87 -1.12 5.94
N LEU A 115 18.78 -1.74 5.19
CA LEU A 115 18.45 -2.60 4.05
C LEU A 115 17.73 -3.87 4.49
N ASP A 116 18.18 -4.50 5.58
CA ASP A 116 17.52 -5.67 6.17
C ASP A 116 16.10 -5.33 6.62
N ALA A 117 15.93 -4.22 7.35
CA ALA A 117 14.61 -3.76 7.79
C ALA A 117 13.69 -3.37 6.63
N LEU A 118 14.26 -2.82 5.54
CA LEU A 118 13.52 -2.54 4.31
C LEU A 118 13.00 -3.82 3.67
N ASP A 119 13.85 -4.86 3.56
CA ASP A 119 13.45 -6.15 2.98
C ASP A 119 12.37 -6.83 3.82
N GLU A 120 12.51 -6.84 5.15
CA GLU A 120 11.47 -7.33 6.06
C GLU A 120 10.13 -6.57 5.88
N LYS A 121 10.19 -5.24 5.71
CA LYS A 121 8.99 -4.41 5.53
C LYS A 121 8.34 -4.60 4.16
N ILE A 122 9.14 -4.82 3.11
CA ILE A 122 8.67 -5.18 1.76
C ILE A 122 7.95 -6.53 1.83
N ASP A 123 8.59 -7.55 2.39
CA ASP A 123 8.05 -8.90 2.49
C ASP A 123 6.74 -8.93 3.29
N TYR A 124 6.70 -8.19 4.41
CA TYR A 124 5.48 -8.02 5.20
C TYR A 124 4.34 -7.38 4.39
N ARG A 125 4.64 -6.31 3.63
CA ARG A 125 3.61 -5.61 2.84
C ARG A 125 3.12 -6.46 1.66
N VAL A 126 4.01 -7.16 0.97
CA VAL A 126 3.65 -8.09 -0.10
C VAL A 126 2.75 -9.21 0.44
N SER A 127 3.12 -9.81 1.58
CA SER A 127 2.34 -10.88 2.21
C SER A 127 0.96 -10.37 2.64
N THR A 128 0.89 -9.21 3.28
CA THR A 128 -0.38 -8.60 3.72
C THR A 128 -1.30 -8.27 2.54
N ASN A 129 -0.74 -7.80 1.41
CA ASN A 129 -1.52 -7.54 0.20
C ASN A 129 -2.11 -8.84 -0.39
N ILE A 130 -1.34 -9.94 -0.36
CA ILE A 130 -1.84 -11.26 -0.80
C ILE A 130 -2.97 -11.72 0.11
N ASP A 131 -2.82 -11.62 1.43
CA ASP A 131 -3.86 -12.02 2.39
C ASP A 131 -5.15 -11.21 2.21
N ALA A 132 -5.03 -9.91 1.92
CA ALA A 132 -6.17 -9.06 1.63
C ALA A 132 -6.89 -9.47 0.33
N ILE A 133 -6.14 -9.84 -0.70
CA ILE A 133 -6.69 -10.34 -1.97
C ILE A 133 -7.38 -11.69 -1.75
N LEU A 134 -6.76 -12.63 -1.04
CA LEU A 134 -7.34 -13.93 -0.73
C LEU A 134 -8.65 -13.78 0.07
N SER A 135 -8.67 -12.88 1.06
CA SER A 135 -9.88 -12.57 1.84
C SER A 135 -11.02 -12.02 0.96
N GLN A 136 -10.71 -11.20 -0.05
CA GLN A 136 -11.71 -10.70 -0.99
C GLN A 136 -12.26 -11.83 -1.89
N VAL A 137 -11.42 -12.75 -2.33
CA VAL A 137 -11.86 -13.93 -3.10
C VAL A 137 -12.78 -14.81 -2.28
N ASP A 138 -12.45 -15.09 -1.01
CA ASP A 138 -13.31 -15.87 -0.12
C ASP A 138 -14.67 -15.19 0.08
N ASN A 139 -14.70 -13.86 0.24
CA ASN A 139 -15.94 -13.09 0.33
C ASN A 139 -16.78 -13.17 -0.96
N ILE A 140 -16.15 -13.17 -2.14
CA ILE A 140 -16.84 -13.35 -3.42
C ILE A 140 -17.44 -14.76 -3.50
N VAL A 141 -16.68 -15.80 -3.14
CA VAL A 141 -17.16 -17.19 -3.11
C VAL A 141 -18.37 -17.32 -2.18
N GLN A 142 -18.28 -16.81 -0.96
CA GLN A 142 -19.41 -16.82 -0.02
C GLN A 142 -20.62 -16.04 -0.55
N THR A 143 -20.41 -14.92 -1.23
CA THR A 143 -21.50 -14.14 -1.84
C THR A 143 -22.19 -14.93 -2.95
N LEU A 144 -21.42 -15.63 -3.79
CA LEU A 144 -21.95 -16.49 -4.84
C LEU A 144 -22.70 -17.69 -4.27
N GLU A 145 -22.18 -18.34 -3.23
CA GLU A 145 -22.85 -19.43 -2.52
C GLU A 145 -24.19 -18.97 -1.92
N ASN A 146 -24.18 -17.82 -1.22
CA ASN A 146 -25.39 -17.23 -0.65
C ASN A 146 -26.42 -16.82 -1.73
N PHE A 147 -25.95 -16.31 -2.86
CA PHE A 147 -26.82 -16.00 -4.00
C PHE A 147 -27.44 -17.28 -4.57
N ALA A 148 -26.63 -18.33 -4.81
CA ALA A 148 -27.11 -19.61 -5.32
C ALA A 148 -28.13 -20.24 -4.37
N GLN A 149 -27.88 -20.20 -3.06
CA GLN A 149 -28.81 -20.72 -2.05
C GLN A 149 -30.13 -19.94 -2.05
N LYS A 150 -30.09 -18.60 -2.02
CA LYS A 150 -31.30 -17.77 -2.09
C LYS A 150 -32.09 -17.97 -3.39
N ALA A 151 -31.40 -18.14 -4.52
CA ALA A 151 -32.04 -18.46 -5.78
C ALA A 151 -32.73 -19.84 -5.68
N GLN A 152 -32.02 -20.87 -5.21
CA GLN A 152 -32.62 -22.19 -5.00
C GLN A 152 -33.84 -22.12 -4.09
N ASP A 153 -33.75 -21.46 -2.93
CA ASP A 153 -34.88 -21.33 -2.00
C ASP A 153 -36.06 -20.56 -2.62
N SER A 154 -35.80 -19.50 -3.41
CA SER A 154 -36.86 -18.74 -4.08
C SER A 154 -37.57 -19.51 -5.21
N PHE A 155 -36.90 -20.50 -5.80
CA PHE A 155 -37.49 -21.36 -6.84
C PHE A 155 -37.93 -22.73 -6.34
N LYS A 156 -37.59 -23.10 -5.10
CA LYS A 156 -37.90 -24.40 -4.49
C LYS A 156 -39.40 -24.58 -4.22
N ASP A 157 -40.09 -23.48 -3.95
CA ASP A 157 -41.54 -23.47 -3.70
C ASP A 157 -42.36 -23.28 -4.99
N LEU A 158 -41.70 -23.10 -6.15
CA LEU A 158 -42.36 -23.04 -7.44
C LEU A 158 -42.48 -24.45 -8.02
N THR A 159 -43.71 -24.90 -8.20
CA THR A 159 -43.99 -26.16 -8.88
C THR A 159 -43.84 -26.01 -10.40
N PRO A 160 -43.62 -27.11 -11.14
CA PRO A 160 -43.66 -27.09 -12.61
C PRO A 160 -44.97 -26.51 -13.17
N ASP A 161 -46.06 -26.57 -12.40
CA ASP A 161 -47.35 -26.00 -12.77
C ASP A 161 -47.42 -24.49 -12.53
N ASP A 162 -46.72 -23.95 -11.53
CA ASP A 162 -46.56 -22.49 -11.34
C ASP A 162 -45.76 -21.86 -12.49
N ILE A 163 -44.70 -22.54 -12.92
CA ILE A 163 -43.88 -22.12 -14.07
C ILE A 163 -44.69 -22.20 -15.37
N LYS A 164 -45.46 -23.28 -15.58
CA LYS A 164 -46.38 -23.39 -16.74
C LYS A 164 -47.50 -22.35 -16.68
N GLY A 165 -48.03 -22.07 -15.49
CA GLY A 165 -49.04 -21.04 -15.25
C GLY A 165 -48.52 -19.66 -15.65
N PHE A 166 -47.31 -19.31 -15.21
CA PHE A 166 -46.66 -18.05 -15.58
C PHE A 166 -46.37 -17.95 -17.08
N VAL A 167 -45.78 -18.98 -17.69
CA VAL A 167 -45.47 -19.00 -19.14
C VAL A 167 -46.74 -18.98 -19.99
N SER A 168 -47.81 -19.65 -19.56
CA SER A 168 -49.10 -19.60 -20.25
C SER A 168 -49.79 -18.24 -20.11
N SER A 169 -49.61 -17.53 -18.99
CA SER A 169 -50.13 -16.18 -18.76
C SER A 169 -49.43 -15.14 -19.66
N ILE A 170 -48.12 -15.32 -19.92
CA ILE A 170 -47.37 -14.54 -20.92
C ILE A 170 -47.85 -14.85 -22.34
N ASN A 171 -47.93 -16.12 -22.72
CA ASN A 171 -48.29 -16.53 -24.09
C ASN A 171 -49.77 -16.32 -24.44
N SER A 172 -50.66 -16.25 -23.45
CA SER A 172 -52.09 -15.95 -23.66
C SER A 172 -52.41 -14.44 -23.73
N GLY A 173 -51.40 -13.58 -23.56
CA GLY A 173 -51.60 -12.12 -23.53
C GLY A 173 -52.33 -11.61 -22.28
N ALA A 174 -52.38 -12.40 -21.19
CA ALA A 174 -53.11 -12.06 -19.97
C ALA A 174 -52.36 -11.06 -19.06
N LEU A 175 -51.08 -10.80 -19.34
CA LEU A 175 -50.30 -9.72 -18.74
C LEU A 175 -50.53 -8.44 -19.57
N ASP A 176 -51.67 -7.81 -19.30
CA ASP A 176 -51.92 -6.43 -19.71
C ASP A 176 -50.98 -5.50 -18.91
N GLU A 177 -50.33 -4.56 -19.60
CA GLU A 177 -49.46 -3.53 -19.02
C GLU A 177 -50.14 -2.83 -17.82
N GLU A 178 -51.47 -2.60 -17.89
CA GLU A 178 -52.23 -2.00 -16.79
C GLU A 178 -52.20 -2.84 -15.50
N LYS A 179 -52.25 -4.17 -15.60
CA LYS A 179 -52.23 -5.04 -14.41
C LYS A 179 -50.85 -5.08 -13.76
N ILE A 180 -49.79 -5.00 -14.57
CA ILE A 180 -48.41 -4.93 -14.08
C ILE A 180 -48.17 -3.61 -13.36
N VAL A 181 -48.61 -2.50 -13.96
CA VAL A 181 -48.51 -1.16 -13.36
C VAL A 181 -49.32 -1.09 -12.07
N LYS A 182 -50.54 -1.63 -12.06
CA LYS A 182 -51.39 -1.65 -10.87
C LYS A 182 -50.78 -2.50 -9.74
N ALA A 183 -50.29 -3.71 -10.04
CA ALA A 183 -49.61 -4.54 -9.05
C ALA A 183 -48.34 -3.87 -8.48
N TYR A 184 -47.62 -3.09 -9.29
CA TYR A 184 -46.47 -2.33 -8.83
C TYR A 184 -46.86 -1.22 -7.84
N PHE A 185 -47.93 -0.47 -8.12
CA PHE A 185 -48.41 0.58 -7.21
C PHE A 185 -49.05 0.01 -5.94
N ASP A 186 -49.87 -1.05 -6.05
CA ASP A 186 -50.50 -1.72 -4.91
C ASP A 186 -49.44 -2.34 -3.96
N SER A 187 -48.34 -2.87 -4.50
CA SER A 187 -47.21 -3.39 -3.69
C SER A 187 -46.45 -2.31 -2.91
N ARG A 188 -46.51 -1.04 -3.39
CA ARG A 188 -45.94 0.12 -2.72
C ARG A 188 -46.87 0.69 -1.67
N GLU A 189 -48.19 0.71 -1.91
CA GLU A 189 -49.17 1.10 -0.89
C GLU A 189 -49.17 0.13 0.29
N ASN A 190 -49.14 -1.19 0.04
CA ASN A 190 -49.08 -2.18 1.12
C ASN A 190 -47.81 -2.07 1.98
N LYS A 191 -46.66 -1.73 1.39
CA LYS A 191 -45.41 -1.47 2.13
C LYS A 191 -45.42 -0.14 2.90
N ALA A 192 -46.25 0.82 2.52
CA ALA A 192 -46.44 2.06 3.25
C ALA A 192 -47.39 1.86 4.45
N SER A 193 -48.44 1.07 4.30
CA SER A 193 -49.36 0.73 5.39
C SER A 193 -48.77 -0.21 6.46
N GLU A 194 -47.81 -1.08 6.10
CA GLU A 194 -47.08 -1.89 7.10
C GLU A 194 -46.10 -1.06 7.96
N GLN A 195 -45.73 0.16 7.54
CA GLN A 195 -44.93 1.09 8.35
C GLN A 195 -45.77 1.97 9.30
N GLU A 196 -47.08 2.13 9.06
CA GLU A 196 -47.97 2.93 9.92
C GLU A 196 -48.61 2.14 11.07
N GLU A 197 -48.52 0.80 11.10
CA GLU A 197 -49.02 -0.03 12.21
C GLU A 197 -47.95 -0.35 13.30
N ILE A 198 -46.73 0.22 13.21
CA ILE A 198 -45.63 0.00 14.20
C ILE A 198 -45.17 1.31 14.89
N GLU A 199 -45.93 2.40 14.83
CA GLU A 199 -45.77 3.58 15.73
C GLU A 199 -46.93 3.71 16.72
#